data_AF-A0A318U657-F1
#
_entry.id   AF-A0A318U657-F1
#
_cell.length_a   1.000
_cell.length_b   1.000
_cell.length_c   1.000
_cell.angle_alpha   90.00
_cell.angle_beta   90.00
_cell.angle_gamma   90.00
#
_symmetry.space_group_name_H-M   'P 1'
#
loop_
_entity.id
_entity.type
_entity.pdbx_description
1 polymer ?
#
loop_
_entity_poly.entity_id
_entity_poly.type
_entity_poly.pdbx_seq_one_letter_code
_entity_poly.pdbx_strand_id
1 'polypeptide(L)'
;MQNFNKFDNVIFELGKKESPKDKFDFKKYSYIWDYDEIDPLILEIMQNGKKINDKEISWKNKKLSYLLKIISIKKVNSKVKELIEKTQSLENETKSIENKLKLQEESINNLNAQIDMLQNKAIEEANLFKQEVLNIQKKAQETINEHKQKTTQHQEQQAEEIKMYALQSLLEKLIQPLNNFEIAITVAQKIDNDVLKNFITGFNMLYKQVEDILIEIGLTKIIPQVGDVFDANFHQAYELVNSDFEKDTILEIKNIGYKLHDRVIKPALVVVAK
;
A
#
# COMPACT_ATOMS: atom_id res chain seq x y z
N MET A 1 36.71 25.69 70.48
CA MET A 1 35.38 25.26 70.95
C MET A 1 35.59 24.09 71.92
N GLN A 2 34.68 23.89 72.88
CA GLN A 2 34.68 22.64 73.64
C GLN A 2 34.30 21.54 72.63
N ASN A 3 35.19 20.58 72.39
CA ASN A 3 34.92 19.50 71.44
C ASN A 3 33.99 18.50 72.13
N PHE A 4 32.71 18.50 71.75
CA PHE A 4 31.80 17.40 72.08
C PHE A 4 32.23 16.17 71.29
N ASN A 5 32.28 15.00 71.93
CA ASN A 5 32.53 13.79 71.15
C ASN A 5 31.27 13.40 70.39
N LYS A 6 31.46 12.73 69.26
CA LYS A 6 30.36 12.15 68.50
C LYS A 6 29.49 11.27 69.40
N PHE A 7 28.18 11.54 69.40
CA PHE A 7 27.14 10.90 70.21
C PHE A 7 27.17 11.19 71.71
N ASP A 8 27.92 12.16 72.19
CA ASP A 8 27.73 12.62 73.58
C ASP A 8 26.31 13.22 73.71
N ASN A 9 25.60 12.87 74.79
CA ASN A 9 24.34 13.54 75.10
C ASN A 9 24.66 14.87 75.78
N VAL A 10 24.41 15.96 75.06
CA VAL A 10 24.67 17.32 75.50
C VAL A 10 23.37 17.99 75.89
N ILE A 11 23.30 18.42 77.15
CA ILE A 11 22.16 19.15 77.69
C ILE A 11 22.51 20.63 77.69
N PHE A 12 21.76 21.42 76.91
CA PHE A 12 21.86 22.86 76.84
C PHE A 12 20.76 23.54 77.65
N GLU A 13 21.05 24.73 78.17
CA GLU A 13 20.07 25.68 78.68
C GLU A 13 20.15 26.95 77.86
N LEU A 14 19.09 27.28 77.13
CA LEU A 14 19.04 28.52 76.37
C LEU A 14 18.23 29.55 77.17
N GLY A 15 18.93 30.57 77.67
CA GLY A 15 18.38 31.75 78.32
C GLY A 15 18.06 32.83 77.30
N LYS A 16 16.86 33.41 77.36
CA LYS A 16 16.46 34.58 76.56
C LYS A 16 16.10 35.76 77.47
N LYS A 17 16.51 36.98 77.13
CA LYS A 17 16.03 38.22 77.77
C LYS A 17 15.82 39.35 76.78
N GLU A 18 14.86 40.23 77.09
CA GLU A 18 14.43 41.31 76.19
C GLU A 18 15.06 42.66 76.56
N SER A 19 15.13 43.01 77.86
CA SER A 19 15.85 44.21 78.34
C SER A 19 17.08 43.88 79.19
N PRO A 20 18.08 44.78 79.30
CA PRO A 20 19.28 44.55 80.11
C PRO A 20 19.00 44.28 81.59
N LYS A 21 17.89 44.83 82.12
CA LYS A 21 17.43 44.70 83.52
C LYS A 21 16.59 43.43 83.79
N ASP A 22 16.18 42.70 82.76
CA ASP A 22 15.35 41.51 82.91
C ASP A 22 16.18 40.27 83.27
N LYS A 23 15.56 39.35 84.02
CA LYS A 23 16.12 38.01 84.26
C LYS A 23 16.00 37.18 82.99
N PHE A 24 16.98 36.29 82.75
CA PHE A 24 16.92 35.33 81.64
C PHE A 24 15.86 34.26 81.91
N ASP A 25 15.03 33.96 80.90
CA ASP A 25 14.13 32.81 80.88
C ASP A 25 14.84 31.63 80.19
N PHE A 26 15.05 30.54 80.94
CA PHE A 26 15.90 29.43 80.56
C PHE A 26 15.07 28.20 80.17
N LYS A 27 15.31 27.67 78.97
CA LYS A 27 14.74 26.38 78.52
C LYS A 27 15.83 25.34 78.32
N LYS A 28 15.57 24.11 78.77
CA LYS A 28 16.50 22.98 78.64
C LYS A 28 16.26 22.19 77.36
N TYR A 29 17.33 21.82 76.68
CA TYR A 29 17.34 21.00 75.47
C TYR A 29 18.33 19.85 75.66
N SER A 30 18.00 18.66 75.18
CA SER A 30 18.88 17.47 75.24
C SER A 30 19.05 16.96 73.82
N TYR A 31 20.30 16.87 73.35
CA TYR A 31 20.62 16.36 72.02
C TYR A 31 21.73 15.33 72.10
N ILE A 32 21.61 14.24 71.35
CA ILE A 32 22.71 13.37 70.99
C ILE A 32 23.51 14.07 69.90
N TRP A 33 24.72 14.49 70.24
CA TRP A 33 25.58 15.26 69.37
C TRP A 33 25.92 14.47 68.09
N ASP A 34 25.75 15.09 66.92
CA ASP A 34 25.99 14.48 65.60
C ASP A 34 25.02 13.32 65.22
N TYR A 35 23.85 13.28 65.86
CA TYR A 35 22.75 12.35 65.54
C TYR A 35 21.40 13.05 65.48
N ASP A 36 21.04 13.83 66.51
CA ASP A 36 19.77 14.56 66.53
C ASP A 36 19.82 15.82 65.65
N GLU A 37 18.70 16.17 65.03
CA GLU A 37 18.53 17.50 64.41
C GLU A 37 18.48 18.58 65.51
N ILE A 38 19.60 19.29 65.68
CA ILE A 38 19.72 20.37 66.66
C ILE A 38 18.94 21.60 66.18
N ASP A 39 18.24 22.26 67.10
CA ASP A 39 17.50 23.50 66.81
C ASP A 39 18.44 24.53 66.11
N PRO A 40 18.06 25.05 64.93
CA PRO A 40 18.87 25.99 64.17
C PRO A 40 19.35 27.21 64.97
N LEU A 41 18.55 27.70 65.92
CA LEU A 41 18.90 28.86 66.76
C LEU A 41 20.04 28.52 67.73
N ILE A 42 20.06 27.30 68.27
CA ILE A 42 21.15 26.84 69.14
C ILE A 42 22.43 26.69 68.31
N LEU A 43 22.33 26.14 67.10
CA LEU A 43 23.46 26.02 66.18
C LEU A 43 24.05 27.39 65.81
N GLU A 44 23.19 28.37 65.51
CA GLU A 44 23.58 29.74 65.17
C GLU A 44 24.28 30.44 66.35
N ILE A 45 23.74 30.32 67.57
CA ILE A 45 24.36 30.87 68.78
C ILE A 45 25.73 30.23 69.04
N MET A 46 25.87 28.92 68.79
CA MET A 46 27.13 28.20 68.96
C MET A 46 28.20 28.63 67.94
N GLN A 47 27.80 28.91 66.70
CA GLN A 47 28.72 29.35 65.65
C GLN A 47 29.11 30.82 65.78
N ASN A 48 28.16 31.69 66.12
CA ASN A 48 28.32 33.15 66.03
C ASN A 48 28.34 33.87 67.38
N GLY A 49 28.14 33.16 68.50
CA GLY A 49 28.10 33.73 69.84
C GLY A 49 29.47 34.06 70.43
N LYS A 50 29.52 35.12 71.25
CA LYS A 50 30.71 35.48 72.03
C LYS A 50 30.81 34.56 73.26
N LYS A 51 31.84 33.72 73.27
CA LYS A 51 32.18 32.83 74.39
C LYS A 51 32.50 33.65 75.64
N ILE A 52 31.77 33.41 76.73
CA ILE A 52 32.02 34.02 78.04
C ILE A 52 32.98 33.14 78.83
N ASN A 53 32.71 31.83 78.87
CA ASN A 53 33.56 30.82 79.50
C ASN A 53 33.41 29.49 78.76
N ASP A 54 34.01 28.41 79.27
CA ASP A 54 33.96 27.10 78.61
C ASP A 54 32.57 26.49 78.49
N LYS A 55 31.59 26.96 79.27
CA LYS A 55 30.22 26.43 79.30
C LYS A 55 29.14 27.44 78.92
N GLU A 56 29.48 28.69 78.64
CA GLU A 56 28.52 29.76 78.42
C GLU A 56 28.88 30.60 77.19
N ILE A 57 27.89 30.73 76.31
CA ILE A 57 27.99 31.50 75.07
C ILE A 57 26.90 32.57 75.11
N SER A 58 27.30 33.83 74.99
CA SER A 58 26.35 34.93 74.84
C SER A 58 26.24 35.36 73.39
N TRP A 59 25.03 35.57 72.93
CA TRP A 59 24.78 36.10 71.61
C TRP A 59 23.67 37.14 71.71
N LYS A 60 23.81 38.25 70.98
CA LYS A 60 22.82 39.32 70.98
C LYS A 60 22.41 39.59 69.55
N ASN A 61 21.11 39.62 69.32
CA ASN A 61 20.54 40.19 68.11
C ASN A 61 19.93 41.57 68.45
N LYS A 62 19.54 42.36 67.45
CA LYS A 62 19.11 43.78 67.56
C LYS A 62 18.05 44.07 68.65
N LYS A 63 17.28 43.07 69.10
CA LYS A 63 16.22 43.21 70.11
C LYS A 63 16.35 42.29 71.34
N LEU A 64 17.22 41.27 71.31
CA LEU A 64 17.18 40.17 72.28
C LEU A 64 18.60 39.74 72.65
N SER A 65 18.81 39.41 73.92
CA SER A 65 20.05 38.81 74.41
C SER A 65 19.83 37.35 74.77
N TYR A 66 20.66 36.47 74.23
CA TYR A 66 20.66 35.04 74.46
C TYR A 66 21.88 34.63 75.27
N LEU A 67 21.70 33.67 76.16
CA LEU A 67 22.75 33.03 76.94
C LEU A 67 22.56 31.51 76.86
N LEU A 68 23.39 30.85 76.06
CA LEU A 68 23.43 29.40 75.96
C LEU A 68 24.39 28.86 77.01
N LYS A 69 23.91 27.96 77.88
CA LYS A 69 24.70 27.27 78.90
C LYS A 69 24.77 25.78 78.60
N ILE A 70 25.96 25.19 78.73
CA ILE A 70 26.18 23.75 78.65
C ILE A 70 26.06 23.19 80.07
N ILE A 71 24.96 22.52 80.37
CA ILE A 71 24.66 22.02 81.72
C ILE A 71 25.45 20.73 81.99
N SER A 72 25.31 19.74 81.10
CA SER A 72 25.95 18.43 81.29
C SER A 72 26.27 17.77 79.97
N ILE A 73 27.41 17.09 79.94
CA ILE A 73 27.82 16.21 78.85
C ILE A 73 27.83 14.80 79.44
N LYS A 74 26.91 13.94 79.00
CA LYS A 74 26.87 12.53 79.40
C LYS A 74 27.42 11.69 78.25
N LYS A 75 28.50 10.95 78.51
CA LYS A 75 29.01 9.95 77.57
C LYS A 75 27.94 8.90 77.34
N VAL A 76 27.56 8.70 76.08
CA VAL A 76 26.65 7.62 75.70
C VAL A 76 27.39 6.28 75.79
N ASN A 77 26.68 5.24 76.23
CA ASN A 77 27.24 3.89 76.36
C ASN A 77 27.77 3.40 75.00
N SER A 78 28.93 2.74 74.99
CA SER A 78 29.57 2.21 73.77
C SER A 78 28.64 1.36 72.91
N LYS A 79 27.77 0.55 73.53
CA LYS A 79 26.78 -0.27 72.81
C LYS A 79 25.70 0.57 72.12
N VAL A 80 25.30 1.68 72.73
CA VAL A 80 24.32 2.62 72.15
C VAL A 80 24.95 3.42 71.02
N LYS A 81 26.22 3.82 71.17
CA LYS A 81 27.00 4.45 70.09
C LYS A 81 27.13 3.55 68.86
N GLU A 82 27.49 2.27 69.05
CA GLU A 82 27.58 1.29 67.96
C GLU A 82 26.24 1.09 67.24
N LEU A 83 25.14 1.02 68.00
CA LEU A 83 23.79 0.93 67.44
C LEU A 83 23.42 2.17 66.62
N ILE A 84 23.74 3.37 67.11
CA ILE A 84 23.48 4.62 66.40
C ILE A 84 24.30 4.70 65.10
N GLU A 85 25.58 4.35 65.14
CA GLU A 85 26.44 4.30 63.94
C GLU A 85 25.91 3.32 62.90
N LYS A 86 25.45 2.14 63.33
CA LYS A 86 24.83 1.14 62.47
C LYS A 86 23.48 1.60 61.90
N THR A 87 22.67 2.33 62.67
CA THR A 87 21.41 2.89 62.17
C THR A 87 21.69 3.97 61.12
N GLN A 88 22.63 4.89 61.36
CA GLN A 88 23.03 5.90 60.37
C GLN A 88 23.58 5.28 59.08
N SER A 89 24.36 4.19 59.17
CA SER A 89 24.86 3.50 57.97
C SER A 89 23.73 2.85 57.19
N LEU A 90 22.80 2.18 57.88
CA LEU A 90 21.63 1.55 57.24
C LEU A 90 20.71 2.59 56.60
N GLU A 91 20.47 3.74 57.24
CA GLU A 91 19.68 4.84 56.67
C GLU A 91 20.31 5.44 55.39
N ASN A 92 21.64 5.50 55.34
CA ASN A 92 22.33 5.96 54.13
C ASN A 92 22.27 4.92 53.01
N GLU A 93 22.38 3.64 53.34
CA GLU A 93 22.20 2.54 52.38
C GLU A 93 20.77 2.50 51.82
N THR A 94 19.74 2.65 52.67
CA THR A 94 18.34 2.68 52.21
C THR A 94 18.08 3.87 51.29
N LYS A 95 18.53 5.07 51.65
CA LYS A 95 18.43 6.26 50.78
C LYS A 95 19.12 6.05 49.43
N SER A 96 20.29 5.40 49.41
CA SER A 96 21.00 5.06 48.17
C SER A 96 20.21 4.05 47.33
N ILE A 97 19.62 3.03 47.95
CA ILE A 97 18.80 2.02 47.26
C ILE A 97 17.53 2.65 46.69
N GLU A 98 16.83 3.49 47.45
CA GLU A 98 15.63 4.20 46.99
C GLU A 98 15.90 5.07 45.77
N ASN A 99 17.03 5.79 45.75
CA ASN A 99 17.42 6.58 44.58
C ASN A 99 17.71 5.70 43.35
N LYS A 100 18.35 4.53 43.53
CA LYS A 100 18.58 3.57 42.44
C LYS A 100 17.27 2.98 41.91
N LEU A 101 16.32 2.68 42.79
CA LEU A 101 14.99 2.19 42.41
C LEU A 101 14.24 3.22 41.58
N LYS A 102 14.23 4.49 42.00
CA LYS A 102 13.59 5.58 41.23
C LYS A 102 14.20 5.72 39.83
N LEU A 103 15.52 5.70 39.72
CA LEU A 103 16.21 5.77 38.42
C LEU A 103 15.87 4.57 37.52
N GLN A 104 15.76 3.37 38.10
CA GLN A 104 15.35 2.18 37.36
C GLN A 104 13.88 2.25 36.91
N GLU A 105 12.97 2.73 37.77
CA GLU A 105 11.56 2.94 37.43
C GLU A 105 11.40 3.93 36.27
N GLU A 106 12.12 5.06 36.29
CA GLU A 106 12.14 6.03 35.19
C GLU A 106 12.67 5.40 33.89
N SER A 107 13.73 4.59 33.98
CA SER A 107 14.27 3.87 32.82
C SER A 107 13.27 2.85 32.26
N ILE A 108 12.58 2.09 33.11
CA ILE A 108 11.56 1.11 32.69
C ILE A 108 10.40 1.83 31.99
N ASN A 109 9.93 2.95 32.55
CA ASN A 109 8.85 3.73 31.94
C ASN A 109 9.24 4.25 30.55
N ASN A 110 10.48 4.73 30.38
CA ASN A 110 10.97 5.16 29.08
C ASN A 110 11.08 3.99 28.09
N LEU A 111 11.63 2.85 28.51
CA LEU A 111 11.71 1.65 27.66
C LEU A 111 10.32 1.17 27.22
N ASN A 112 9.34 1.15 28.13
CA ASN A 112 7.96 0.76 27.80
C ASN A 112 7.35 1.72 26.78
N ALA A 113 7.54 3.03 26.93
CA ALA A 113 7.08 4.01 25.96
C ALA A 113 7.72 3.80 24.56
N GLN A 114 9.01 3.46 24.50
CA GLN A 114 9.68 3.14 23.24
C GLN A 114 9.15 1.84 22.62
N ILE A 115 8.88 0.81 23.42
CA ILE A 115 8.29 -0.45 22.96
C ILE A 115 6.92 -0.19 22.35
N ASP A 116 6.06 0.59 23.01
CA ASP A 116 4.72 0.93 22.51
C ASP A 116 4.81 1.69 21.18
N MET A 117 5.74 2.64 21.06
CA MET A 117 5.97 3.36 19.80
C MET A 117 6.42 2.42 18.67
N LEU A 118 7.36 1.50 18.95
CA LEU A 118 7.85 0.54 17.95
C LEU A 118 6.77 -0.46 17.55
N GLN A 119 5.94 -0.91 18.49
CA GLN A 119 4.83 -1.82 18.22
C GLN A 119 3.78 -1.15 17.32
N ASN A 120 3.40 0.10 17.62
CA ASN A 120 2.45 0.84 16.79
C ASN A 120 2.98 1.03 15.37
N LYS A 121 4.27 1.39 15.22
CA LYS A 121 4.91 1.53 13.91
C LYS A 121 4.91 0.21 13.13
N ALA A 122 5.24 -0.90 13.78
CA ALA A 122 5.22 -2.22 13.14
C ALA A 122 3.80 -2.63 12.68
N ILE A 123 2.76 -2.30 13.47
CA ILE A 123 1.36 -2.54 13.11
C ILE A 123 0.94 -1.69 11.91
N GLU A 124 1.33 -0.42 11.87
CA GLU A 124 1.06 0.48 10.74
C GLU A 124 1.72 -0.03 9.45
N GLU A 125 3.00 -0.39 9.51
CA GLU A 125 3.74 -0.95 8.36
C GLU A 125 3.13 -2.27 7.88
N ALA A 126 2.74 -3.16 8.79
CA ALA A 126 2.08 -4.42 8.44
C ALA A 126 0.71 -4.19 7.77
N ASN A 127 -0.06 -3.20 8.23
CA ASN A 127 -1.35 -2.85 7.63
C ASN A 127 -1.18 -2.23 6.24
N LEU A 128 -0.20 -1.34 6.06
CA LEU A 128 0.13 -0.76 4.75
C LEU A 128 0.55 -1.86 3.76
N PHE A 129 1.48 -2.73 4.16
CA PHE A 129 1.93 -3.84 3.33
C PHE A 129 0.77 -4.77 2.94
N LYS A 130 -0.12 -5.09 3.88
CA LYS A 130 -1.32 -5.89 3.62
C LYS A 130 -2.23 -5.22 2.58
N GLN A 131 -2.45 -3.92 2.67
CA GLN A 131 -3.25 -3.17 1.68
C GLN A 131 -2.60 -3.17 0.30
N GLU A 132 -1.28 -2.99 0.22
CA GLU A 132 -0.55 -3.05 -1.05
C GLU A 132 -0.64 -4.43 -1.70
N VAL A 133 -0.44 -5.50 -0.93
CA VAL A 133 -0.57 -6.88 -1.42
C VAL A 133 -1.98 -7.15 -1.95
N LEU A 134 -3.02 -6.73 -1.23
CA LEU A 134 -4.41 -6.86 -1.68
C LEU A 134 -4.67 -6.09 -2.97
N ASN A 135 -4.14 -4.87 -3.10
CA ASN A 135 -4.27 -4.06 -4.31
C ASN A 135 -3.55 -4.71 -5.50
N ILE A 136 -2.35 -5.24 -5.30
CA ILE A 136 -1.59 -5.95 -6.33
C ILE A 136 -2.35 -7.21 -6.76
N GLN A 137 -2.86 -8.00 -5.81
CA GLN A 137 -3.64 -9.20 -6.10
C GLN A 137 -4.90 -8.86 -6.90
N LYS A 138 -5.63 -7.81 -6.52
CA LYS A 138 -6.82 -7.34 -7.23
C LYS A 138 -6.48 -6.94 -8.68
N LYS A 139 -5.45 -6.10 -8.87
CA LYS A 139 -5.00 -5.68 -10.20
C LYS A 139 -4.55 -6.85 -11.08
N ALA A 140 -3.82 -7.81 -10.49
CA ALA A 140 -3.40 -9.01 -11.20
C ALA A 140 -4.62 -9.84 -11.64
N GLN A 141 -5.62 -10.01 -10.78
CA GLN A 141 -6.83 -10.75 -11.11
C GLN A 141 -7.65 -10.06 -12.21
N GLU A 142 -7.80 -8.74 -12.14
CA GLU A 142 -8.47 -7.93 -13.18
C GLU A 142 -7.75 -8.09 -14.53
N THR A 143 -6.43 -7.95 -14.53
CA THR A 143 -5.60 -8.13 -15.73
C THR A 143 -5.75 -9.53 -16.34
N ILE A 144 -5.73 -10.58 -15.51
CA ILE A 144 -5.94 -11.96 -15.96
C ILE A 144 -7.34 -12.13 -16.58
N ASN A 145 -8.37 -11.57 -15.94
CA ASN A 145 -9.74 -11.68 -16.42
C ASN A 145 -9.92 -10.95 -17.76
N GLU A 146 -9.39 -9.74 -17.89
CA GLU A 146 -9.41 -8.98 -19.15
C GLU A 146 -8.68 -9.71 -20.28
N HIS A 147 -7.48 -10.25 -19.99
CA HIS A 147 -6.73 -11.02 -20.98
C HIS A 147 -7.48 -12.29 -21.41
N LYS A 148 -8.07 -13.01 -20.46
CA LYS A 148 -8.89 -14.19 -20.77
C LYS A 148 -10.08 -13.82 -21.65
N GLN A 149 -10.84 -12.79 -21.28
CA GLN A 149 -12.00 -12.33 -22.05
C GLN A 149 -11.61 -11.93 -23.47
N LYS A 150 -10.57 -11.11 -23.64
CA LYS A 150 -10.08 -10.70 -24.97
C LYS A 150 -9.62 -11.89 -25.80
N THR A 151 -8.92 -12.84 -25.18
CA THR A 151 -8.43 -14.03 -25.87
C THR A 151 -9.59 -14.93 -26.30
N THR A 152 -10.54 -15.20 -25.41
CA THR A 152 -11.72 -16.03 -25.73
C THR A 152 -12.55 -15.38 -26.83
N GLN A 153 -12.85 -14.08 -26.72
CA GLN A 153 -13.61 -13.36 -27.74
C GLN A 153 -12.90 -13.39 -29.10
N HIS A 154 -11.58 -13.20 -29.12
CA HIS A 154 -10.81 -13.27 -30.36
C HIS A 154 -10.80 -14.69 -30.95
N GLN A 155 -10.65 -15.72 -30.11
CA GLN A 155 -10.72 -17.12 -30.54
C GLN A 155 -12.10 -17.49 -31.08
N GLU A 156 -13.17 -17.02 -30.46
CA GLU A 156 -14.54 -17.22 -30.94
C GLU A 156 -14.75 -16.57 -32.31
N GLN A 157 -14.32 -15.33 -32.49
CA GLN A 157 -14.39 -14.62 -33.77
C GLN A 157 -13.57 -15.33 -34.86
N GLN A 158 -12.34 -15.75 -34.55
CA GLN A 158 -11.53 -16.51 -35.50
C GLN A 158 -12.17 -17.87 -35.85
N ALA A 159 -12.73 -18.57 -34.87
CA ALA A 159 -13.39 -19.85 -35.11
C ALA A 159 -14.64 -19.69 -35.98
N GLU A 160 -15.41 -18.62 -35.77
CA GLU A 160 -16.55 -18.27 -36.61
C GLU A 160 -16.12 -17.92 -38.03
N GLU A 161 -15.09 -17.08 -38.20
CA GLU A 161 -14.53 -16.75 -39.51
C GLU A 161 -14.03 -18.01 -40.25
N ILE A 162 -13.28 -18.88 -39.58
CA ILE A 162 -12.79 -20.14 -40.16
C ILE A 162 -13.97 -21.00 -40.61
N LYS A 163 -15.06 -21.08 -39.82
CA LYS A 163 -16.25 -21.85 -40.19
C LYS A 163 -16.96 -21.26 -41.40
N MET A 164 -17.16 -19.94 -41.43
CA MET A 164 -17.81 -19.25 -42.55
C MET A 164 -17.04 -19.45 -43.87
N TYR A 165 -15.71 -19.44 -43.83
CA TYR A 165 -14.87 -19.52 -45.04
C TYR A 165 -14.20 -20.89 -45.25
N ALA A 166 -14.56 -21.93 -44.48
CA ALA A 166 -13.94 -23.26 -44.57
C ALA A 166 -14.04 -23.88 -45.97
N LEU A 167 -15.16 -23.64 -46.66
CA LEU A 167 -15.44 -24.20 -47.98
C LEU A 167 -14.87 -23.37 -49.14
N GLN A 168 -14.25 -22.22 -48.86
CA GLN A 168 -13.75 -21.29 -49.89
C GLN A 168 -12.88 -22.02 -50.93
N SER A 169 -11.86 -22.76 -50.48
CA SER A 169 -10.92 -23.45 -51.38
C SER A 169 -11.57 -24.53 -52.25
N LEU A 170 -12.65 -25.16 -51.78
CA LEU A 170 -13.43 -26.12 -52.55
C LEU A 170 -14.26 -25.39 -53.59
N LEU A 171 -14.95 -24.32 -53.20
CA LEU A 171 -15.79 -23.51 -54.07
C LEU A 171 -15.00 -22.87 -55.21
N GLU A 172 -13.80 -22.35 -54.94
CA GLU A 172 -12.90 -21.79 -55.96
C GLU A 172 -12.58 -22.81 -57.08
N LYS A 173 -12.37 -24.08 -56.70
CA LYS A 173 -12.13 -25.18 -57.65
C LYS A 173 -13.40 -25.65 -58.35
N LEU A 174 -14.55 -25.56 -57.69
CA LEU A 174 -15.84 -26.02 -58.20
C LEU A 174 -16.48 -25.03 -59.19
N ILE A 175 -16.16 -23.73 -59.09
CA ILE A 175 -16.68 -22.68 -59.97
C ILE A 175 -16.43 -22.99 -61.45
N GLN A 176 -15.20 -23.39 -61.82
CA GLN A 176 -14.89 -23.59 -63.24
C GLN A 176 -15.65 -24.76 -63.86
N PRO A 177 -15.73 -25.95 -63.24
CA PRO A 177 -16.61 -27.03 -63.68
C PRO A 177 -18.08 -26.62 -63.79
N LEU A 178 -18.61 -25.87 -62.81
CA LEU A 178 -20.01 -25.40 -62.84
C LEU A 178 -20.27 -24.44 -63.99
N ASN A 179 -19.35 -23.51 -64.23
CA ASN A 179 -19.44 -22.60 -65.38
C ASN A 179 -19.40 -23.38 -66.71
N ASN A 180 -18.51 -24.36 -66.83
CA ASN A 180 -18.46 -25.22 -68.02
C ASN A 180 -19.76 -26.03 -68.21
N PHE A 181 -20.40 -26.45 -67.11
CA PHE A 181 -21.68 -27.15 -67.14
C PHE A 181 -22.82 -26.25 -67.62
N GLU A 182 -22.87 -25.00 -67.14
CA GLU A 182 -23.81 -23.97 -67.63
C GLU A 182 -23.61 -23.69 -69.13
N ILE A 183 -22.36 -23.55 -69.58
CA ILE A 183 -22.01 -23.39 -70.99
C ILE A 183 -22.47 -24.61 -71.80
N ALA A 184 -22.22 -25.83 -71.33
CA ALA A 184 -22.61 -27.05 -72.03
C ALA A 184 -24.13 -27.14 -72.20
N ILE A 185 -24.90 -26.80 -71.15
CA ILE A 185 -26.36 -26.72 -71.21
C ILE A 185 -26.81 -25.67 -72.24
N THR A 186 -26.19 -24.49 -72.21
CA THR A 186 -26.53 -23.36 -73.11
C THR A 186 -26.24 -23.68 -74.58
N VAL A 187 -25.14 -24.38 -74.86
CA VAL A 187 -24.80 -24.83 -76.21
C VAL A 187 -25.76 -25.93 -76.66
N ALA A 188 -26.07 -26.90 -75.80
CA ALA A 188 -27.00 -27.98 -76.11
C ALA A 188 -28.41 -27.47 -76.43
N GLN A 189 -28.88 -26.41 -75.76
CA GLN A 189 -30.17 -25.76 -76.03
C GLN A 189 -30.32 -25.21 -77.46
N LYS A 190 -29.22 -24.91 -78.14
CA LYS A 190 -29.24 -24.40 -79.52
C LYS A 190 -29.38 -25.51 -80.57
N ILE A 191 -29.27 -26.77 -80.17
CA ILE A 191 -29.40 -27.93 -81.06
C ILE A 191 -30.87 -28.32 -81.15
N ASP A 192 -31.44 -28.27 -82.36
CA ASP A 192 -32.84 -28.62 -82.57
C ASP A 192 -33.03 -30.15 -82.63
N ASN A 193 -33.25 -30.76 -81.47
CA ASN A 193 -33.55 -32.18 -81.32
C ASN A 193 -34.48 -32.42 -80.12
N ASP A 194 -35.66 -32.99 -80.35
CA ASP A 194 -36.71 -33.11 -79.32
C ASP A 194 -36.37 -34.06 -78.17
N VAL A 195 -35.62 -35.14 -78.43
CA VAL A 195 -35.13 -36.03 -77.38
C VAL A 195 -34.14 -35.29 -76.50
N LEU A 196 -33.22 -34.55 -77.12
CA LEU A 196 -32.20 -33.77 -76.41
C LEU A 196 -32.81 -32.65 -75.56
N LYS A 197 -33.87 -31.98 -76.02
CA LYS A 197 -34.60 -30.94 -75.26
C LYS A 197 -35.11 -31.46 -73.91
N ASN A 198 -35.63 -32.69 -73.88
CA ASN A 198 -36.09 -33.31 -72.63
C ASN A 198 -34.93 -33.59 -71.66
N PHE A 199 -33.80 -34.10 -72.16
CA PHE A 199 -32.59 -34.30 -71.34
C PHE A 199 -32.04 -32.99 -70.79
N ILE A 200 -31.93 -31.96 -71.64
CA ILE A 200 -31.48 -30.62 -71.26
C ILE A 200 -32.33 -30.07 -70.12
N THR A 201 -33.65 -30.24 -70.19
CA THR A 201 -34.56 -29.78 -69.13
C THR A 201 -34.23 -30.42 -67.78
N GLY A 202 -33.98 -31.74 -67.76
CA GLY A 202 -33.54 -32.45 -66.55
C GLY A 202 -32.19 -31.96 -66.02
N PHE A 203 -31.19 -31.77 -66.90
CA PHE A 203 -29.89 -31.23 -66.51
C PHE A 203 -29.99 -29.80 -65.98
N ASN A 204 -30.87 -28.97 -66.54
CA ASN A 204 -31.14 -27.62 -66.05
C ASN A 204 -31.74 -27.64 -64.64
N MET A 205 -32.65 -28.57 -64.36
CA MET A 205 -33.20 -28.75 -63.01
C MET A 205 -32.12 -29.14 -62.01
N LEU A 206 -31.20 -30.04 -62.40
CA LEU A 206 -30.06 -30.42 -61.56
C LEU A 206 -29.09 -29.25 -61.36
N TYR A 207 -28.78 -28.49 -62.41
CA TYR A 207 -27.93 -27.29 -62.30
C TYR A 207 -28.51 -26.31 -61.29
N LYS A 208 -29.82 -26.03 -61.40
CA LYS A 208 -30.51 -25.12 -60.51
C LYS A 208 -30.51 -25.62 -59.06
N GLN A 209 -30.71 -26.91 -58.81
CA GLN A 209 -30.61 -27.47 -57.46
C GLN A 209 -29.21 -27.28 -56.85
N VAL A 210 -28.16 -27.48 -57.66
CA VAL A 210 -26.79 -27.24 -57.21
C VAL A 210 -26.55 -25.75 -56.94
N GLU A 211 -27.04 -24.87 -57.81
CA GLU A 211 -26.95 -23.42 -57.62
C GLU A 211 -27.69 -22.96 -56.36
N ASP A 212 -28.89 -23.48 -56.10
CA ASP A 212 -29.69 -23.17 -54.92
C ASP A 212 -28.96 -23.56 -53.62
N ILE A 213 -28.31 -24.73 -53.60
CA ILE A 213 -27.47 -25.18 -52.45
C ILE A 213 -26.28 -24.23 -52.24
N LEU A 214 -25.63 -23.80 -53.32
CA LEU A 214 -24.49 -22.88 -53.22
C LEU A 214 -24.91 -21.51 -52.70
N ILE A 215 -26.07 -21.02 -53.12
CA ILE A 215 -26.66 -19.77 -52.61
C ILE A 215 -26.98 -19.90 -51.12
N GLU A 216 -27.54 -21.03 -50.68
CA GLU A 216 -27.82 -21.31 -49.26
C GLU A 216 -26.54 -21.31 -48.41
N ILE A 217 -25.44 -21.84 -48.93
CA ILE A 217 -24.11 -21.79 -48.29
C ILE A 217 -23.55 -20.35 -48.28
N GLY A 218 -24.12 -19.42 -49.05
CA GLY A 218 -23.74 -18.01 -49.08
C GLY A 218 -22.90 -17.62 -50.30
N LEU A 219 -22.76 -18.49 -51.30
CA LEU A 219 -22.12 -18.16 -52.56
C LEU A 219 -23.07 -17.32 -53.42
N THR A 220 -22.61 -16.14 -53.86
CA THR A 220 -23.38 -15.27 -54.76
C THR A 220 -22.53 -14.84 -55.96
N LYS A 221 -23.17 -14.77 -57.12
CA LYS A 221 -22.53 -14.33 -58.37
C LYS A 221 -22.36 -12.79 -58.35
N ILE A 222 -21.21 -12.34 -58.82
CA ILE A 222 -20.92 -10.93 -59.11
C ILE A 222 -21.08 -10.75 -60.61
N ILE A 223 -22.16 -10.09 -61.01
CA ILE A 223 -22.54 -9.90 -62.41
C ILE A 223 -22.64 -8.39 -62.66
N PRO A 224 -21.52 -7.73 -62.98
CA PRO A 224 -21.57 -6.33 -63.42
C PRO A 224 -22.36 -6.22 -64.72
N GLN A 225 -22.78 -5.01 -65.09
CA GLN A 225 -23.39 -4.71 -66.37
C GLN A 225 -22.46 -3.88 -67.25
N VAL A 226 -22.68 -3.95 -68.56
CA VAL A 226 -22.01 -3.04 -69.50
C VAL A 226 -22.51 -1.63 -69.21
N GLY A 227 -21.58 -0.68 -68.99
CA GLY A 227 -21.86 0.67 -68.55
C GLY A 227 -21.67 0.90 -67.05
N ASP A 228 -21.51 -0.14 -66.23
CA ASP A 228 -21.19 0.03 -64.81
C ASP A 228 -19.77 0.57 -64.60
N VAL A 229 -19.56 1.26 -63.48
CA VAL A 229 -18.22 1.72 -63.07
C VAL A 229 -17.39 0.54 -62.55
N PHE A 230 -16.15 0.45 -62.99
CA PHE A 230 -15.19 -0.53 -62.52
C PHE A 230 -14.85 -0.34 -61.03
N ASP A 231 -14.96 -1.41 -60.23
CA ASP A 231 -14.55 -1.44 -58.83
C ASP A 231 -13.52 -2.55 -58.63
N ALA A 232 -12.31 -2.17 -58.23
CA ALA A 232 -11.19 -3.10 -58.01
C ALA A 232 -11.45 -4.12 -56.88
N ASN A 233 -12.41 -3.88 -55.99
CA ASN A 233 -12.79 -4.84 -54.95
C ASN A 233 -13.55 -6.05 -55.50
N PHE A 234 -14.31 -5.86 -56.59
CA PHE A 234 -15.20 -6.88 -57.17
C PHE A 234 -14.80 -7.33 -58.57
N HIS A 235 -14.06 -6.48 -59.30
CA HIS A 235 -13.76 -6.64 -60.71
C HIS A 235 -12.25 -6.70 -60.95
N GLN A 236 -11.85 -7.53 -61.90
CA GLN A 236 -10.50 -7.61 -62.43
C GLN A 236 -10.51 -7.18 -63.89
N ALA A 237 -9.75 -6.14 -64.23
CA ALA A 237 -9.61 -5.70 -65.60
C ALA A 237 -8.77 -6.72 -66.41
N TYR A 238 -9.38 -7.29 -67.45
CA TYR A 238 -8.71 -8.15 -68.42
C TYR A 238 -7.89 -7.34 -69.40
N GLU A 239 -8.48 -6.27 -69.93
CA GLU A 239 -7.90 -5.40 -70.93
C GLU A 239 -8.47 -3.99 -70.79
N LEU A 240 -7.66 -2.99 -71.13
CA LEU A 240 -8.04 -1.58 -71.20
C LEU A 240 -8.14 -1.17 -72.67
N VAL A 241 -9.31 -0.74 -73.11
CA VAL A 241 -9.60 -0.45 -74.52
C VAL A 241 -10.02 1.01 -74.68
N ASN A 242 -9.55 1.66 -75.74
CA ASN A 242 -10.02 3.00 -76.10
C ASN A 242 -11.48 2.88 -76.59
N SER A 243 -12.38 3.66 -75.98
CA SER A 243 -13.80 3.66 -76.34
C SER A 243 -14.39 5.06 -76.21
N ASP A 244 -15.61 5.24 -76.74
CA ASP A 244 -16.36 6.49 -76.58
C ASP A 244 -16.99 6.64 -75.18
N PHE A 245 -16.90 5.61 -74.33
CA PHE A 245 -17.38 5.65 -72.95
C PHE A 245 -16.40 6.37 -72.01
N GLU A 246 -16.91 6.82 -70.87
CA GLU A 246 -16.09 7.43 -69.82
C GLU A 246 -15.05 6.43 -69.29
N LYS A 247 -13.92 6.98 -68.84
CA LYS A 247 -12.84 6.18 -68.25
C LYS A 247 -13.35 5.35 -67.07
N ASP A 248 -12.79 4.14 -66.92
CA ASP A 248 -13.15 3.18 -65.86
C ASP A 248 -14.58 2.61 -65.99
N THR A 249 -15.20 2.72 -67.17
CA THR A 249 -16.49 2.07 -67.50
C THR A 249 -16.29 0.64 -67.98
N ILE A 250 -17.13 -0.29 -67.53
CA ILE A 250 -17.14 -1.69 -67.98
C ILE A 250 -17.76 -1.77 -69.38
N LEU A 251 -16.98 -2.25 -70.35
CA LEU A 251 -17.38 -2.38 -71.76
C LEU A 251 -17.88 -3.78 -72.08
N GLU A 252 -17.28 -4.80 -71.46
CA GLU A 252 -17.59 -6.20 -71.71
C GLU A 252 -17.29 -7.04 -70.48
N ILE A 253 -18.07 -8.08 -70.24
CA ILE A 253 -17.87 -9.02 -69.14
C ILE A 253 -17.35 -10.33 -69.75
N LYS A 254 -16.09 -10.67 -69.47
CA LYS A 254 -15.46 -11.91 -69.96
C LYS A 254 -15.83 -13.11 -69.10
N ASN A 255 -15.81 -12.95 -67.77
CA ASN A 255 -16.23 -13.99 -66.83
C ASN A 255 -16.97 -13.35 -65.65
N ILE A 256 -18.03 -14.02 -65.20
CA ILE A 256 -18.71 -13.66 -63.95
C ILE A 256 -17.80 -13.90 -62.73
N GLY A 257 -17.96 -13.05 -61.73
CA GLY A 257 -17.28 -13.19 -60.44
C GLY A 257 -18.16 -13.93 -59.43
N TYR A 258 -17.59 -14.23 -58.27
CA TYR A 258 -18.24 -14.91 -57.16
C TYR A 258 -17.73 -14.36 -55.83
N LYS A 259 -18.64 -14.17 -54.88
CA LYS A 259 -18.35 -13.89 -53.47
C LYS A 259 -18.98 -14.96 -52.57
N LEU A 260 -18.27 -15.34 -51.53
CA LEU A 260 -18.76 -16.18 -50.44
C LEU A 260 -19.04 -15.27 -49.26
N HIS A 261 -20.31 -15.17 -48.85
CA HIS A 261 -20.76 -14.17 -47.90
C HIS A 261 -20.31 -12.76 -48.35
N ASP A 262 -19.41 -12.15 -47.58
CA ASP A 262 -18.88 -10.81 -47.83
C ASP A 262 -17.49 -10.81 -48.51
N ARG A 263 -16.86 -11.98 -48.69
CA ARG A 263 -15.52 -12.11 -49.27
C ARG A 263 -15.59 -12.48 -50.75
N VAL A 264 -14.94 -11.70 -51.61
CA VAL A 264 -14.77 -12.03 -53.02
C VAL A 264 -13.77 -13.19 -53.16
N ILE A 265 -14.22 -14.30 -53.74
CA ILE A 265 -13.40 -15.51 -53.95
C ILE A 265 -12.88 -15.61 -55.39
N LYS A 266 -13.61 -14.99 -56.33
CA LYS A 266 -13.16 -14.83 -57.72
C LYS A 266 -13.75 -13.52 -58.26
N PRO A 267 -12.93 -12.52 -58.63
CA PRO A 267 -13.44 -11.28 -59.18
C PRO A 267 -14.07 -11.50 -60.57
N ALA A 268 -15.02 -10.64 -60.96
CA ALA A 268 -15.55 -10.64 -62.31
C ALA A 268 -14.49 -10.11 -63.28
N LEU A 269 -14.23 -10.82 -64.36
CA LEU A 269 -13.22 -10.46 -65.34
C LEU A 269 -13.88 -9.58 -66.41
N VAL A 270 -13.44 -8.32 -66.54
CA VAL A 270 -14.11 -7.30 -67.37
C VAL A 270 -13.14 -6.55 -68.27
N VAL A 271 -13.61 -6.06 -69.42
CA VAL A 271 -12.89 -5.11 -70.28
C VAL A 271 -13.33 -3.71 -69.89
N VAL A 272 -12.38 -2.81 -69.71
CA VAL A 272 -12.62 -1.47 -69.16
C VAL A 272 -12.18 -0.38 -70.14
N ALA A 273 -12.92 0.72 -70.19
CA ALA A 273 -12.58 1.89 -70.99
C ALA A 273 -11.34 2.61 -70.42
N LYS A 274 -10.38 2.92 -71.30
CA LYS A 274 -9.12 3.59 -70.95
C LYS A 274 -9.25 5.11 -70.82
#